data_AF-A0A8J7DQ06-F1
#
_entry.id   AF-A0A8J7DQ06-F1
#
_cell.length_a   1.000
_cell.length_b   1.000
_cell.length_c   1.000
_cell.angle_alpha   90.00
_cell.angle_beta   90.00
_cell.angle_gamma   90.00
#
_symmetry.space_group_name_H-M   'P 1'
#
loop_
_entity.id
_entity.type
_entity.pdbx_description
1 polymer ?
#
loop_
_entity_poly.entity_id
_entity_poly.type
_entity_poly.pdbx_seq_one_letter_code
_entity_poly.pdbx_strand_id
1 'polypeptide(L)'
;MIDGHKSVPQFDLIAHLNPVIRGWTNYYSGVVSKRIFNQADTTLFSQLKAWAEHRHPNKSSQWSCQKYWQTVGSDNWVFKPHNQKIRLYKHRETPTGLTQLAQAIAKF
;
A
#
# COMPACT_ATOMS: atom_id res chain seq x y z
N MET A 1 6.76 0.79 11.94
CA MET A 1 5.73 -0.24 11.61
C MET A 1 6.33 -1.44 10.88
N ILE A 2 7.34 -1.26 10.01
CA ILE A 2 7.92 -2.38 9.25
C ILE A 2 9.14 -3.02 9.97
N ASP A 3 9.72 -2.36 10.97
CA ASP A 3 10.95 -2.80 11.66
C ASP A 3 10.83 -4.13 12.42
N GLY A 4 9.62 -4.55 12.81
CA GLY A 4 9.36 -5.86 13.40
C GLY A 4 9.17 -7.00 12.39
N HIS A 5 9.10 -6.68 11.09
CA HIS A 5 8.72 -7.60 10.02
C HIS A 5 9.79 -7.69 8.92
N LYS A 6 11.06 -7.47 9.26
CA LYS A 6 12.18 -7.38 8.30
C LYS A 6 12.36 -8.62 7.41
N SER A 7 11.86 -9.79 7.81
CA SER A 7 11.94 -11.04 7.05
C SER A 7 10.58 -11.70 6.73
N VAL A 8 9.44 -11.01 6.93
CA VAL A 8 8.13 -11.62 6.59
C VAL A 8 7.92 -11.71 5.08
N PRO A 9 7.25 -12.72 4.52
CA PRO A 9 6.86 -12.74 3.12
C PRO A 9 6.06 -11.49 2.71
N GLN A 10 6.15 -11.10 1.43
CA GLN A 10 5.44 -9.93 0.90
C GLN A 10 3.93 -10.00 1.15
N PHE A 11 3.34 -11.18 0.97
CA PHE A 11 1.92 -11.42 1.23
C PHE A 11 1.53 -11.06 2.66
N ASP A 12 2.27 -11.56 3.64
CA ASP A 12 1.99 -11.34 5.06
C ASP A 12 2.13 -9.87 5.44
N LEU A 13 3.14 -9.18 4.87
CA LEU A 13 3.29 -7.74 5.07
C LEU A 13 2.08 -6.97 4.53
N ILE A 14 1.57 -7.34 3.34
CA ILE A 14 0.38 -6.72 2.76
C ILE A 14 -0.86 -7.02 3.61
N ALA A 15 -1.03 -8.28 4.03
CA ALA A 15 -2.15 -8.71 4.84
C ALA A 15 -2.20 -7.97 6.19
N HIS A 16 -1.04 -7.68 6.78
CA HIS A 16 -0.92 -6.90 8.01
C HIS A 16 -1.19 -5.40 7.80
N LEU A 17 -0.64 -4.80 6.75
CA LEU A 17 -0.73 -3.35 6.54
C LEU A 17 -2.10 -2.90 6.01
N ASN A 18 -2.78 -3.71 5.19
CA ASN A 18 -4.04 -3.31 4.57
C ASN A 18 -5.14 -2.91 5.59
N PRO A 19 -5.39 -3.67 6.68
CA PRO A 19 -6.33 -3.25 7.72
C PRO A 19 -5.93 -1.94 8.41
N VAL A 20 -4.64 -1.73 8.67
CA VAL A 20 -4.12 -0.51 9.31
C VAL A 20 -4.35 0.72 8.44
N ILE A 21 -3.99 0.63 7.15
CA ILE A 21 -4.21 1.70 6.16
C ILE A 21 -5.69 2.02 6.05
N ARG A 22 -6.55 1.00 5.97
CA ARG A 22 -8.00 1.19 5.88
C ARG A 22 -8.56 1.89 7.12
N GLY A 23 -8.16 1.45 8.31
CA GLY A 23 -8.59 2.07 9.57
C GLY A 23 -8.19 3.53 9.65
N TRP A 24 -6.93 3.84 9.34
CA TRP A 24 -6.41 5.20 9.38
C TRP A 24 -7.07 6.11 8.34
N THR A 25 -7.19 5.67 7.08
CA THR A 25 -7.86 6.46 6.04
C THR A 25 -9.32 6.71 6.39
N ASN A 26 -10.05 5.72 6.91
CA ASN A 26 -11.44 5.91 7.32
C ASN A 26 -11.57 6.94 8.44
N TYR A 27 -10.75 6.83 9.49
CA TYR A 27 -10.78 7.74 10.63
C TYR A 27 -10.47 9.18 10.22
N TYR A 28 -9.45 9.39 9.39
CA TYR A 28 -8.99 10.73 9.02
C TYR A 28 -9.67 11.31 7.76
N SER A 29 -10.54 10.55 7.08
CA SER A 29 -11.15 10.94 5.79
C SER A 29 -11.91 12.26 5.80
N GLY A 30 -12.54 12.64 6.92
CA GLY A 30 -13.30 13.88 7.05
C GLY A 30 -12.48 15.10 7.46
N VAL A 31 -11.23 14.90 7.92
CA VAL A 31 -10.41 15.93 8.55
C VAL A 31 -9.07 16.16 7.85
N VAL A 32 -8.68 15.27 6.95
CA VAL A 32 -7.38 15.30 6.27
C VAL A 32 -7.56 15.42 4.76
N SER A 33 -6.73 16.26 4.14
CA SER A 33 -6.75 16.47 2.70
C SER A 33 -6.07 15.34 1.92
N LYS A 34 -6.40 15.23 0.63
CA LYS A 34 -5.72 14.32 -0.32
C LYS A 34 -4.20 14.49 -0.35
N ARG A 35 -3.69 15.72 -0.11
CA ARG A 35 -2.25 15.99 -0.07
C ARG A 35 -1.54 15.20 1.03
N ILE A 36 -2.16 15.09 2.20
CA ILE A 36 -1.61 14.33 3.33
C ILE A 36 -1.68 12.83 3.04
N PHE A 37 -2.76 12.32 2.43
CA PHE A 37 -2.81 10.92 2.00
C PHE A 37 -1.70 10.59 0.99
N ASN A 38 -1.44 11.47 0.03
CA ASN A 38 -0.31 11.31 -0.89
C ASN A 38 1.04 11.32 -0.16
N GLN A 39 1.22 12.18 0.84
CA GLN A 39 2.45 12.20 1.64
C GLN A 39 2.62 10.90 2.43
N ALA A 40 1.54 10.37 3.02
CA ALA A 40 1.54 9.08 3.71
C ALA A 40 1.93 7.94 2.76
N ASP A 41 1.39 7.93 1.53
CA ASP A 41 1.76 6.94 0.51
C ASP A 41 3.25 7.04 0.12
N THR A 42 3.80 8.24 -0.02
CA THR A 42 5.24 8.44 -0.29
C THR A 42 6.11 7.93 0.85
N THR A 43 5.75 8.24 2.10
CA THR A 43 6.50 7.75 3.28
C THR A 43 6.43 6.23 3.37
N LEU A 44 5.25 5.64 3.15
CA LEU A 44 5.07 4.18 3.15
C LEU A 44 5.89 3.51 2.05
N PHE A 45 5.94 4.10 0.85
CA PHE A 45 6.78 3.62 -0.24
C PHE A 45 8.26 3.55 0.16
N SER A 46 8.80 4.61 0.76
CA SER A 46 10.19 4.64 1.22
C SER A 46 10.49 3.56 2.28
N GLN A 47 9.56 3.33 3.21
CA GLN A 47 9.72 2.26 4.22
C GLN A 47 9.69 0.87 3.59
N LEU A 48 8.79 0.62 2.64
CA LEU A 48 8.70 -0.65 1.91
C LEU A 48 9.94 -0.89 1.04
N LYS A 49 10.47 0.18 0.43
CA LYS A 49 11.72 0.12 -0.35
C LYS A 49 12.90 -0.30 0.53
N ALA A 50 13.07 0.35 1.67
CA ALA A 50 14.11 -0.01 2.63
C ALA A 50 13.97 -1.46 3.11
N TRP A 51 12.74 -1.91 3.39
CA TRP A 51 12.46 -3.31 3.72
C TRP A 51 12.83 -4.29 2.59
N ALA A 52 12.48 -3.95 1.35
CA ALA A 52 12.77 -4.79 0.19
C ALA A 52 14.28 -4.93 -0.04
N GLU A 53 15.03 -3.83 0.09
CA GLU A 53 16.49 -3.81 -0.01
C GLU A 53 17.15 -4.57 1.14
N HIS A 54 16.65 -4.42 2.37
CA HIS A 54 17.16 -5.15 3.53
C HIS A 54 17.04 -6.67 3.37
N ARG A 55 15.96 -7.16 2.74
CA ARG A 55 15.78 -8.60 2.45
C ARG A 55 16.77 -9.16 1.43
N HIS A 56 17.40 -8.30 0.62
CA HIS A 56 18.24 -8.70 -0.50
C HIS A 56 19.50 -7.82 -0.57
N PRO A 57 20.40 -7.91 0.43
CA PRO A 57 21.56 -7.02 0.53
C PRO A 57 22.52 -7.12 -0.67
N ASN A 58 22.50 -8.25 -1.38
CA ASN A 58 23.36 -8.51 -2.54
C ASN A 58 22.67 -8.19 -3.89
N LYS A 59 21.52 -7.51 -3.88
CA LYS A 59 20.76 -7.15 -5.09
C LYS A 59 20.64 -5.64 -5.21
N SER A 60 20.54 -5.15 -6.45
CA SER A 60 20.39 -3.72 -6.71
C SER A 60 19.00 -3.20 -6.31
N SER A 61 18.92 -1.90 -6.03
CA SER A 61 17.64 -1.21 -5.77
C SER A 61 16.61 -1.45 -6.90
N GLN A 62 17.07 -1.43 -8.15
CA GLN A 62 16.23 -1.70 -9.32
C GLN A 62 15.63 -3.11 -9.30
N TRP A 63 16.43 -4.11 -8.95
CA TRP A 63 15.94 -5.49 -8.84
C TRP A 63 14.90 -5.61 -7.73
N SER A 64 15.12 -4.95 -6.58
CA SER A 64 14.15 -4.91 -5.48
C SER A 64 12.83 -4.29 -5.93
N CYS A 65 12.87 -3.18 -6.66
CA CYS A 65 11.68 -2.56 -7.26
C CYS A 65 10.93 -3.52 -8.19
N GLN A 66 11.61 -4.15 -9.14
CA GLN A 66 11.00 -5.10 -10.09
C GLN A 66 10.41 -6.35 -9.41
N LYS A 67 11.00 -6.77 -8.30
CA LYS A 67 10.54 -7.96 -7.57
C LYS A 67 9.22 -7.72 -6.85
N TYR A 68 9.06 -6.58 -6.19
CA TYR A 68 7.96 -6.35 -5.26
C TYR A 68 6.91 -5.34 -5.75
N TRP A 69 7.25 -4.49 -6.72
CA TRP A 69 6.31 -3.56 -7.33
C TRP A 69 5.92 -4.04 -8.73
N GLN A 70 4.65 -3.85 -9.05
CA GLN A 70 4.02 -4.28 -10.29
C GLN A 70 3.31 -3.09 -10.94
N THR A 71 3.15 -3.17 -12.26
CA THR A 71 2.23 -2.31 -12.99
C THR A 71 0.82 -2.88 -12.94
N VAL A 72 -0.15 -2.09 -12.48
CA VAL A 72 -1.58 -2.44 -12.52
C VAL A 72 -2.35 -1.25 -13.09
N GLY A 73 -2.89 -1.41 -14.30
CA GLY A 73 -3.46 -0.28 -15.05
C GLY A 73 -2.37 0.75 -15.39
N SER A 74 -2.58 2.01 -15.01
CA SER A 74 -1.60 3.09 -15.19
C SER A 74 -0.64 3.27 -14.02
N ASP A 75 -0.78 2.49 -12.94
CA ASP A 75 0.06 2.61 -11.74
C ASP A 75 1.22 1.62 -11.80
N ASN A 76 2.43 2.13 -11.98
CA ASN A 76 3.67 1.34 -12.06
C ASN A 76 4.26 0.97 -10.70
N TRP A 77 3.69 1.50 -9.60
CA TRP A 77 4.25 1.38 -8.26
C TRP A 77 3.24 0.75 -7.31
N VAL A 78 2.69 -0.40 -7.71
CA VAL A 78 1.78 -1.19 -6.89
C VAL A 78 2.56 -2.27 -6.16
N PHE A 79 2.66 -2.18 -4.84
CA PHE A 79 3.29 -3.22 -4.03
C PHE A 79 2.40 -4.48 -4.02
N LYS A 80 2.80 -5.48 -4.80
CA LYS A 80 1.97 -6.64 -5.15
C LYS A 80 2.85 -7.85 -5.51
N PRO A 81 2.53 -9.06 -5.04
CA PRO A 81 3.17 -10.28 -5.54
C PRO A 81 2.71 -10.59 -6.97
N HIS A 82 3.64 -11.05 -7.83
CA HIS A 82 3.39 -11.38 -9.24
C HIS A 82 2.16 -12.30 -9.42
N ASN A 83 2.14 -13.42 -8.70
CA ASN A 83 1.16 -14.49 -8.88
C ASN A 83 -0.01 -14.47 -7.89
N GLN A 84 -0.27 -13.33 -7.25
CA GLN A 84 -1.34 -13.20 -6.26
C GLN A 84 -2.20 -11.98 -6.56
N LYS A 85 -3.48 -12.06 -6.19
CA LYS A 85 -4.45 -10.97 -6.40
C LYS A 85 -4.32 -9.87 -5.33
N ILE A 86 -3.71 -10.18 -4.17
CA ILE A 86 -3.54 -9.20 -3.10
C ILE A 86 -2.58 -8.09 -3.55
N ARG A 87 -2.88 -6.86 -3.14
CA ARG A 87 -1.98 -5.71 -3.28
C ARG A 87 -2.13 -4.81 -2.06
N LEU A 88 -1.10 -4.02 -1.80
CA LEU A 88 -1.19 -3.00 -0.77
C LEU A 88 -2.13 -1.88 -1.22
N TYR A 89 -3.03 -1.46 -0.34
CA TYR A 89 -3.85 -0.29 -0.58
C TYR A 89 -3.05 1.00 -0.45
N LYS A 90 -3.33 1.97 -1.31
CA LYS A 90 -2.86 3.34 -1.16
C LYS A 90 -3.88 4.13 -0.35
N HIS A 91 -3.42 4.98 0.54
CA HIS A 91 -4.28 5.82 1.37
C HIS A 91 -5.20 6.67 0.50
N ARG A 92 -4.68 7.21 -0.61
CA ARG A 92 -5.44 8.05 -1.56
C ARG A 92 -6.54 7.30 -2.34
N GLU A 93 -6.46 5.98 -2.43
CA GLU A 93 -7.35 5.12 -3.23
C GLU A 93 -8.34 4.33 -2.37
N THR A 94 -8.15 4.33 -1.05
CA THR A 94 -9.03 3.57 -0.15
C THR A 94 -10.40 4.25 -0.10
N PRO A 95 -11.50 3.57 -0.47
CA PRO A 95 -12.82 4.14 -0.39
C PRO A 95 -13.11 4.52 1.05
N THR A 96 -13.31 5.82 1.29
CA THR A 96 -13.78 6.29 2.59
C THR A 96 -15.24 5.84 2.76
N GLY A 97 -15.73 5.77 4.00
CA GLY A 97 -17.11 5.36 4.27
C GLY A 97 -18.15 6.13 3.43
N LEU A 98 -17.87 7.40 3.14
CA LEU A 98 -18.69 8.25 2.28
C LEU A 98 -18.76 7.76 0.82
N THR A 99 -17.65 7.28 0.25
CA THR A 99 -17.62 6.75 -1.12
C THR A 99 -18.27 5.37 -1.23
N GLN A 100 -18.12 4.51 -0.21
CA GLN A 100 -18.80 3.22 -0.16
C GLN A 100 -20.31 3.37 0.01
N LEU A 101 -20.78 4.29 0.85
CA LEU A 101 -22.20 4.61 0.99
C LEU A 101 -22.76 5.19 -0.31
N ALA A 102 -22.07 6.11 -0.97
CA ALA A 102 -22.50 6.66 -2.26
C ALA A 102 -22.58 5.59 -3.36
N GLN A 103 -21.61 4.66 -3.43
CA GLN A 103 -21.64 3.53 -4.37
C GLN A 103 -22.70 2.48 -4.03
N ALA A 104 -23.03 2.30 -2.74
CA ALA A 104 -24.10 1.41 -2.31
C ALA A 104 -25.48 2.00 -2.64
N ILE A 105 -25.66 3.31 -2.43
CA ILE A 105 -26.90 4.03 -2.77
C ILE A 105 -27.12 4.06 -4.29
N ALA A 106 -26.07 4.28 -5.10
CA ALA A 106 -26.18 4.29 -6.56
C ALA A 106 -26.45 2.91 -7.22
N LYS A 107 -26.52 1.84 -6.42
CA LYS A 107 -26.89 0.48 -6.87
C LYS A 107 -28.33 0.10 -6.52
N PHE A 108 -29.12 1.05 -6.04
CA PHE A 108 -30.57 0.98 -5.83
C PHE A 108 -31.24 2.13 -6.59
#